data_AF-A0A7S1QJ76-F1
#
_entry.id   AF-A0A7S1QJ76-F1
#
_cell.length_a   1.000
_cell.length_b   1.000
_cell.length_c   1.000
_cell.angle_alpha   90.00
_cell.angle_beta   90.00
_cell.angle_gamma   90.00
#
_symmetry.space_group_name_H-M   'P 1'
#
loop_
_entity.id
_entity.type
_entity.pdbx_description
1 polymer ?
#
loop_
_entity_poly.entity_id
_entity_poly.type
_entity_poly.pdbx_seq_one_letter_code
_entity_poly.pdbx_strand_id
1 'polypeptide(L)'
;AAARWWGGLLRLSAPRLAPKKAAKGKGAAPQAGPAAGPPGANQLFNIYADRPDEEIKPDNWYPKWLFALETPPRNYAQLSMMFVHGIGIEEATMSDYQRFLRQHRKLVIKINNLRLKKSKRRPGLKIA
;
A
#
# COMPACT_ATOMS: atom_id res chain seq x y z
N ALA A 1 10.18 -56.96 3.48
CA ALA A 1 9.85 -55.59 3.91
C ALA A 1 10.74 -54.60 3.18
N ALA A 2 10.17 -53.74 2.33
CA ALA A 2 10.72 -52.46 1.89
C ALA A 2 9.68 -51.77 0.99
N ALA A 3 8.88 -50.88 1.58
CA ALA A 3 7.85 -50.12 0.88
C ALA A 3 8.48 -49.04 0.00
N ARG A 4 8.42 -49.20 -1.34
CA ARG A 4 8.68 -48.13 -2.30
C ARG A 4 7.41 -47.31 -2.48
N TRP A 5 7.34 -46.19 -1.77
CA TRP A 5 6.28 -45.19 -1.95
C TRP A 5 6.53 -44.44 -3.26
N TRP A 6 5.55 -44.55 -4.16
CA TRP A 6 5.55 -43.98 -5.49
C TRP A 6 5.57 -42.45 -5.45
N GLY A 7 6.28 -41.86 -6.41
CA GLY A 7 6.38 -40.43 -6.62
C GLY A 7 5.01 -39.76 -6.67
N GLY A 8 4.75 -38.92 -5.68
CA GLY A 8 3.66 -37.96 -5.70
C GLY A 8 3.93 -36.94 -6.80
N LEU A 9 3.25 -37.12 -7.93
CA LEU A 9 3.12 -36.16 -9.00
C LEU A 9 2.61 -34.83 -8.41
N LEU A 10 3.50 -33.86 -8.22
CA LEU A 10 3.15 -32.49 -7.82
C LEU A 10 2.27 -31.89 -8.92
N ARG A 11 0.96 -32.01 -8.73
CA ARG A 11 -0.07 -31.45 -9.60
C ARG A 11 -0.10 -29.94 -9.38
N LEU A 12 0.77 -29.21 -10.10
CA LEU A 12 0.73 -27.76 -10.18
C LEU A 12 -0.64 -27.35 -10.75
N SER A 13 -1.45 -26.65 -9.96
CA SER A 13 -2.71 -26.10 -10.43
C SER A 13 -2.43 -25.06 -11.52
N ALA A 14 -3.00 -25.26 -12.71
CA ALA A 14 -2.93 -24.30 -13.79
C ALA A 14 -3.50 -22.94 -13.28
N PRO A 15 -2.78 -21.82 -13.43
CA PRO A 15 -3.31 -20.52 -13.03
C PRO A 15 -4.53 -20.24 -13.92
N ARG A 16 -5.72 -20.35 -13.33
CA ARG A 16 -6.97 -19.95 -13.99
C ARG A 16 -6.83 -18.47 -14.37
N LEU A 17 -6.72 -18.26 -15.67
CA LEU A 17 -6.97 -17.06 -16.45
C LEU A 17 -7.62 -15.94 -15.61
N ALA A 18 -6.82 -14.95 -15.20
CA ALA A 18 -7.38 -13.70 -14.70
C ALA A 18 -8.23 -13.06 -15.83
N PRO A 19 -9.42 -12.50 -15.53
CA PRO A 19 -10.21 -11.87 -16.56
C PRO A 19 -9.44 -10.71 -17.17
N LYS A 20 -9.23 -10.74 -18.49
CA LYS A 20 -8.66 -9.63 -19.25
C LYS A 20 -9.53 -8.40 -18.99
N LYS A 21 -8.96 -7.37 -18.36
CA LYS A 21 -9.63 -6.06 -18.26
C LYS A 21 -9.90 -5.56 -19.68
N ALA A 22 -11.18 -5.51 -20.05
CA ALA A 22 -11.62 -4.73 -21.20
C ALA A 22 -11.19 -3.27 -20.97
N ALA A 23 -10.49 -2.69 -21.93
CA ALA A 23 -10.13 -1.29 -21.93
C ALA A 23 -11.43 -0.48 -22.04
N LYS A 24 -11.96 -0.01 -20.89
CA LYS A 24 -13.08 0.92 -20.86
C LYS A 24 -12.55 2.27 -21.35
N GLY A 25 -13.07 2.71 -22.49
CA GLY A 25 -12.73 3.98 -23.12
C GLY A 25 -12.83 5.14 -22.14
N LYS A 26 -11.90 6.09 -22.28
CA LYS A 26 -11.94 7.39 -21.62
C LYS A 26 -13.13 8.18 -22.17
N GLY A 27 -14.31 7.94 -21.62
CA GLY A 27 -15.39 8.92 -21.64
C GLY A 27 -15.05 9.96 -20.58
N ALA A 28 -14.54 11.12 -21.00
CA ALA A 28 -14.49 12.29 -20.15
C ALA A 28 -15.94 12.69 -19.85
N ALA A 29 -16.41 12.37 -18.65
CA ALA A 29 -17.63 12.97 -18.16
C ALA A 29 -17.37 14.46 -17.98
N PRO A 30 -18.27 15.36 -18.43
CA PRO A 30 -18.14 16.78 -18.14
C PRO A 30 -18.15 16.93 -16.61
N GLN A 31 -17.09 17.55 -16.10
CA GLN A 31 -16.97 17.93 -14.70
C GLN A 31 -17.98 19.06 -14.48
N ALA A 32 -19.19 18.67 -14.05
CA ALA A 32 -20.17 19.63 -13.57
C ALA A 32 -19.53 20.36 -12.39
N GLY A 33 -19.32 21.68 -12.56
CA GLY A 33 -19.03 22.56 -11.43
C GLY A 33 -20.14 22.45 -10.39
N PRO A 34 -19.85 22.74 -9.11
CA PRO A 34 -20.81 22.52 -8.03
C PRO A 34 -22.09 23.28 -8.36
N ALA A 35 -23.18 22.53 -8.52
CA ALA A 35 -24.49 23.11 -8.63
C ALA A 35 -24.75 23.88 -7.33
N ALA A 36 -25.16 25.15 -7.44
CA ALA A 36 -25.61 25.94 -6.29
C ALA A 36 -26.88 25.28 -5.75
N GLY A 37 -26.69 24.31 -4.85
CA GLY A 37 -27.74 23.58 -4.20
C GLY A 37 -28.39 24.40 -3.07
N PRO A 38 -29.49 23.87 -2.49
CA PRO A 38 -30.26 24.50 -1.41
C PRO A 38 -29.38 24.88 -0.20
N PRO A 39 -29.88 25.71 0.74
CA PRO A 39 -29.14 26.09 1.96
C PRO A 39 -28.59 24.84 2.65
N GLY A 40 -27.26 24.69 2.63
CA GLY A 40 -26.54 23.44 2.96
C GLY A 40 -25.56 22.97 1.87
N ALA A 41 -25.60 23.54 0.66
CA ALA A 41 -24.70 23.16 -0.44
C ALA A 41 -23.23 23.60 -0.30
N ASN A 42 -22.91 24.42 0.71
CA ASN A 42 -21.53 24.81 1.05
C ASN A 42 -21.01 24.05 2.28
N GLN A 43 -21.53 22.86 2.55
CA GLN A 43 -21.01 21.98 3.59
C GLN A 43 -19.73 21.27 3.11
N LEU A 44 -18.60 21.51 3.77
CA LEU A 44 -17.29 20.96 3.41
C LEU A 44 -17.09 19.55 3.97
N PHE A 45 -17.68 19.26 5.13
CA PHE A 45 -17.47 18.00 5.86
C PHE A 45 -18.76 17.19 6.01
N ASN A 46 -19.89 17.86 6.20
CA ASN A 46 -21.16 17.18 6.37
C ASN A 46 -21.78 16.80 5.01
N ILE A 47 -22.27 15.56 4.93
CA ILE A 47 -22.94 15.00 3.75
C ILE A 47 -24.46 15.04 3.85
N TYR A 48 -25.01 15.41 5.01
CA TYR A 48 -26.45 15.42 5.28
C TYR A 48 -27.04 16.83 5.16
N ALA A 49 -28.09 16.98 4.34
CA ALA A 49 -28.75 18.26 4.10
C ALA A 49 -29.33 18.91 5.38
N ASP A 50 -29.78 18.08 6.35
CA ASP A 50 -30.55 18.55 7.51
C ASP A 50 -29.69 18.96 8.71
N ARG A 51 -28.36 18.81 8.63
CA ARG A 51 -27.45 19.11 9.75
C ARG A 51 -26.49 20.24 9.36
N PRO A 52 -26.19 21.18 10.28
CA PRO A 52 -25.12 22.16 10.05
C PRO A 52 -23.73 21.49 10.01
N ASP A 53 -22.79 22.11 9.31
CA ASP A 53 -21.39 21.68 9.31
C ASP A 53 -20.78 21.76 10.72
N GLU A 54 -19.84 20.86 11.02
CA GLU A 54 -19.13 20.89 12.30
C GLU A 54 -18.13 22.04 12.35
N GLU A 55 -18.20 22.85 13.41
CA GLU A 55 -17.26 23.95 13.64
C GLU A 55 -15.89 23.43 14.13
N ILE A 56 -14.82 24.00 13.59
CA ILE A 56 -13.45 23.69 14.02
C ILE A 56 -13.24 24.26 15.43
N LYS A 57 -13.02 23.36 16.38
CA LYS A 57 -12.74 23.69 17.78
C LYS A 57 -11.28 24.08 18.01
N PRO A 58 -10.96 24.73 19.13
CA PRO A 58 -9.57 25.05 19.48
C PRO A 58 -8.75 23.78 19.75
N ASP A 59 -7.43 23.89 19.58
CA ASP A 59 -6.48 22.76 19.63
C ASP A 59 -6.58 21.91 20.92
N ASN A 60 -6.86 22.54 22.06
CA ASN A 60 -7.02 21.86 23.35
C ASN A 60 -8.19 20.88 23.40
N TRP A 61 -9.15 20.99 22.48
CA TRP A 61 -10.30 20.10 22.40
C TRP A 61 -9.95 18.76 21.74
N TYR A 62 -8.94 18.75 20.86
CA TYR A 62 -8.56 17.55 20.12
C TYR A 62 -7.61 16.66 20.91
N PRO A 63 -7.68 15.34 20.72
CA PRO A 63 -6.78 14.42 21.39
C PRO A 63 -5.34 14.58 20.89
N LYS A 64 -4.38 14.42 21.80
CA LYS A 64 -2.93 14.61 21.53
C LYS A 64 -2.39 13.79 20.36
N TRP A 65 -2.97 12.61 20.08
CA TRP A 65 -2.53 11.77 18.96
C TRP A 65 -2.77 12.42 17.59
N LEU A 66 -3.72 13.35 17.47
CA LEU A 66 -3.98 14.07 16.23
C LEU A 66 -2.74 14.85 15.79
N PHE A 67 -2.11 15.55 16.73
CA PHE A 67 -0.91 16.35 16.47
C PHE A 67 0.32 15.47 16.23
N ALA A 68 0.35 14.25 16.75
CA ALA A 68 1.43 13.31 16.45
C ALA A 68 1.43 12.86 14.97
N LEU A 69 0.30 12.96 14.26
CA LEU A 69 0.20 12.61 12.84
C LEU A 69 0.89 13.62 11.91
N GLU A 70 1.12 14.85 12.38
CA GLU A 70 1.86 15.86 11.61
C GLU A 70 3.29 15.40 11.33
N THR A 71 3.89 14.71 12.31
CA THR A 71 5.25 14.20 12.15
C THR A 71 5.29 13.03 11.17
N PRO A 72 6.07 13.12 10.07
CA PRO A 72 6.15 12.04 9.12
C PRO A 72 6.78 10.82 9.80
N PRO A 73 6.20 9.62 9.63
CA PRO A 73 6.70 8.45 10.33
C PRO A 73 8.04 8.00 9.73
N ARG A 74 8.93 7.42 10.55
CA ARG A 74 10.33 7.03 10.25
C ARG A 74 10.57 6.46 8.83
N ASN A 75 11.57 6.92 8.10
CA ASN A 75 11.81 6.42 6.73
C ASN A 75 12.36 4.98 6.73
N TYR A 76 12.26 4.25 5.62
CA TYR A 76 12.81 2.89 5.48
C TYR A 76 14.28 2.80 5.86
N ALA A 77 15.09 3.80 5.48
CA ALA A 77 16.51 3.84 5.82
C ALA A 77 16.72 3.88 7.35
N GLN A 78 15.96 4.71 8.06
CA GLN A 78 16.00 4.78 9.52
C GLN A 78 15.53 3.47 10.15
N LEU A 79 14.44 2.90 9.63
CA LEU A 79 13.93 1.59 10.08
C LEU A 79 14.93 0.45 9.82
N SER A 80 15.69 0.50 8.72
CA SER A 80 16.74 -0.50 8.46
C SER A 80 17.94 -0.33 9.40
N MET A 81 18.34 0.90 9.72
CA MET A 81 19.38 1.13 10.73
C MET A 81 18.96 0.58 12.09
N MET A 82 17.67 0.74 12.43
CA MET A 82 17.12 0.24 13.68
C MET A 82 17.01 -1.30 13.73
N PHE A 83 16.38 -1.93 12.75
CA PHE A 83 16.08 -3.36 12.81
C PHE A 83 17.14 -4.28 12.18
N VAL A 84 17.99 -3.77 11.28
CA VAL A 84 19.04 -4.58 10.62
C VAL A 84 20.39 -4.34 11.30
N HIS A 85 20.71 -3.08 11.56
CA HIS A 85 22.01 -2.69 12.12
C HIS A 85 21.97 -2.49 13.65
N GLY A 86 20.78 -2.52 14.24
CA GLY A 86 20.58 -2.46 15.68
C GLY A 86 20.79 -1.09 16.32
N ILE A 87 20.79 -0.02 15.52
CA ILE A 87 21.01 1.33 16.01
C ILE A 87 19.71 1.89 16.57
N GLY A 88 19.65 2.12 17.89
CA GLY A 88 18.46 2.68 18.54
C GLY A 88 17.31 1.68 18.73
N ILE A 89 17.62 0.39 18.89
CA ILE A 89 16.62 -0.67 19.14
C ILE A 89 15.78 -0.37 20.41
N GLU A 90 16.36 0.29 21.40
CA GLU A 90 15.70 0.56 22.69
C GLU A 90 14.42 1.40 22.52
N GLU A 91 14.38 2.27 21.51
CA GLU A 91 13.22 3.11 21.17
C GLU A 91 12.29 2.46 20.13
N ALA A 92 12.53 1.21 19.77
CA ALA A 92 11.78 0.54 18.71
C ALA A 92 10.36 0.21 19.19
N THR A 93 9.36 0.70 18.46
CA THR A 93 7.96 0.36 18.71
C THR A 93 7.50 -0.79 17.82
N MET A 94 6.46 -1.51 18.24
CA MET A 94 5.88 -2.58 17.42
C MET A 94 5.28 -2.05 16.11
N SER A 95 4.75 -0.83 16.12
CA SER A 95 4.24 -0.16 14.91
C SER A 95 5.36 0.12 13.89
N ASP A 96 6.54 0.51 14.36
CA ASP A 96 7.73 0.67 13.52
C ASP A 96 8.17 -0.65 12.89
N TYR A 97 8.15 -1.74 13.66
CA TYR A 97 8.51 -3.07 13.15
C TYR A 97 7.55 -3.53 12.05
N GLN A 98 6.24 -3.40 12.27
CA GLN A 98 5.24 -3.72 11.25
C GLN A 98 5.42 -2.87 9.99
N ARG A 99 5.74 -1.58 10.14
CA ARG A 99 5.98 -0.67 9.02
C ARG A 99 7.25 -1.05 8.26
N PHE A 100 8.34 -1.39 8.97
CA PHE A 100 9.55 -1.93 8.37
C PHE A 100 9.24 -3.17 7.53
N LEU A 101 8.52 -4.15 8.06
CA LEU A 101 8.16 -5.36 7.33
C LEU A 101 7.35 -5.06 6.06
N ARG A 102 6.38 -4.15 6.13
CA ARG A 102 5.59 -3.72 4.96
C ARG A 102 6.48 -3.11 3.88
N GLN A 103 7.36 -2.18 4.26
CA GLN A 103 8.27 -1.52 3.33
C GLN A 103 9.33 -2.47 2.77
N HIS A 104 9.92 -3.31 3.61
CA HIS A 104 10.91 -4.31 3.22
C HIS A 104 10.35 -5.30 2.20
N ARG A 105 9.17 -5.88 2.47
CA ARG A 105 8.48 -6.79 1.54
C ARG A 105 8.20 -6.10 0.20
N LYS A 106 7.70 -4.85 0.23
CA LYS A 106 7.46 -4.07 -0.98
C LYS A 106 8.74 -3.87 -1.81
N LEU A 107 9.87 -3.60 -1.17
CA LEU A 107 11.17 -3.45 -1.84
C LEU A 107 11.67 -4.76 -2.43
N VAL A 108 11.58 -5.87 -1.71
CA VAL A 108 11.96 -7.21 -2.21
C VAL A 108 11.15 -7.55 -3.46
N ILE A 109 9.83 -7.34 -3.43
CA ILE A 109 8.95 -7.56 -4.59
C ILE A 109 9.38 -6.66 -5.76
N LYS A 110 9.66 -5.38 -5.51
CA LYS A 110 10.10 -4.44 -6.55
C LYS A 110 11.42 -4.88 -7.19
N ILE A 111 12.39 -5.32 -6.38
CA ILE A 111 13.68 -5.84 -6.85
C ILE A 111 13.47 -7.10 -7.70
N ASN A 112 12.64 -8.03 -7.25
CA ASN A 112 12.35 -9.25 -8.00
C ASN A 112 11.68 -8.94 -9.35
N ASN A 113 10.74 -8.00 -9.38
CA ASN A 113 10.12 -7.54 -10.62
C ASN A 113 11.14 -6.89 -11.57
N LEU A 114 12.11 -6.14 -11.04
CA LEU A 114 13.20 -5.57 -11.85
C LEU A 114 14.13 -6.66 -12.39
N ARG A 115 14.50 -7.66 -11.58
CA ARG A 115 15.31 -8.81 -12.00
C ARG A 115 14.63 -9.59 -13.14
N LEU A 116 13.33 -9.87 -12.99
CA LEU A 116 12.53 -10.54 -14.02
C LEU A 116 12.46 -9.71 -15.31
N LYS A 117 12.27 -8.39 -15.22
CA LYS A 117 12.29 -7.50 -16.40
C LYS A 117 13.65 -7.50 -17.10
N LYS A 118 14.76 -7.49 -16.37
CA LYS A 118 16.12 -7.53 -16.93
C LYS A 118 16.42 -8.87 -17.61
N SER A 119 16.05 -9.98 -16.98
CA SER A 119 16.20 -11.33 -17.55
C SER A 119 15.43 -11.48 -18.86
N LYS A 120 14.16 -11.03 -18.91
CA LYS A 120 13.34 -11.05 -20.13
C LYS A 120 13.88 -10.17 -21.27
N ARG A 121 14.69 -9.15 -20.96
CA ARG A 121 15.35 -8.27 -21.95
C ARG A 121 16.68 -8.83 -22.47
N ARG A 122 17.15 -9.96 -21.93
CA ARG A 122 18.32 -10.69 -22.45
C ARG A 122 17.92 -12.07 -23.02
N PRO A 123 16.97 -12.16 -23.96
CA PRO A 123 16.76 -13.41 -24.68
C PRO A 123 17.96 -13.63 -25.59
N GLY A 124 18.93 -14.45 -25.18
CA GLY A 124 20.03 -14.89 -26.06
C GLY A 124 21.46 -14.73 -25.54
N LEU A 125 21.70 -14.18 -24.34
CA LEU A 125 23.05 -14.24 -23.75
C LEU A 125 23.27 -15.64 -23.15
N LYS A 126 23.72 -16.59 -23.98
CA LYS A 126 24.31 -17.84 -23.50
C LYS A 126 25.56 -17.46 -22.71
N ILE A 127 25.54 -17.71 -21.41
CA ILE A 127 26.76 -17.67 -20.60
C ILE A 127 27.58 -18.85 -21.11
N ALA A 128 28.64 -18.53 -21.85
CA ALA A 128 29.66 -19.49 -22.26
C ALA A 128 30.49 -19.91 -21.04
#